data_AF-C1A8Q9-F1
#
_entry.id   AF-C1A8Q9-F1
#
_cell.length_a   1.000
_cell.length_b   1.000
_cell.length_c   1.000
_cell.angle_alpha   90.00
_cell.angle_beta   90.00
_cell.angle_gamma   90.00
#
_symmetry.space_group_name_H-M   'P 1'
#
loop_
_entity.id
_entity.type
_entity.pdbx_description
1 polymer ?
#
loop_
_entity_poly.entity_id
_entity_poly.type
_entity_poly.pdbx_seq_one_letter_code
_entity_poly.pdbx_strand_id
1 'polypeptide(L)'
;MGQASLGTPAEGKRPINPFLRTDPAQRARRLARALVSDLVAYHPQKRDDGLRDGNLRQLFREEIKKSYEEYVEQVGRETAESAPHFQDALNDILSGGRRIF
;
A
#
# COMPACT_ATOMS: atom_id res chain seq x y z
N MET A 1 -51.81 -36.47 2.83
CA MET A 1 -50.87 -36.30 3.95
C MET A 1 -49.62 -37.08 3.58
N GLY A 2 -48.41 -36.56 3.39
CA GLY A 2 -47.87 -35.22 3.45
C GLY A 2 -46.36 -35.35 3.20
N GLN A 3 -45.86 -34.53 2.27
CA GLN A 3 -44.49 -34.02 2.15
C GLN A 3 -43.35 -34.96 1.70
N ALA A 4 -43.03 -34.82 0.41
CA ALA A 4 -41.65 -34.84 -0.08
C ALA A 4 -40.83 -33.74 0.62
N SER A 5 -39.58 -34.04 0.98
CA SER A 5 -38.61 -33.04 1.43
C SER A 5 -37.37 -33.14 0.56
N LEU A 6 -37.29 -32.23 -0.42
CA LEU A 6 -36.06 -31.79 -1.06
C LEU A 6 -35.21 -31.03 -0.04
N GLY A 7 -33.89 -31.22 -0.05
CA GLY A 7 -32.99 -30.47 0.81
C GLY A 7 -31.51 -30.75 0.52
N THR A 8 -31.03 -30.35 -0.65
CA THR A 8 -29.59 -30.11 -0.89
C THR A 8 -29.27 -28.62 -0.57
N PRO A 9 -27.99 -28.24 -0.46
CA PRO A 9 -27.26 -27.94 0.75
C PRO A 9 -27.19 -26.43 1.06
N ALA A 10 -27.28 -26.05 2.33
CA ALA A 10 -27.10 -24.65 2.75
C ALA A 10 -26.10 -24.56 3.92
N GLU A 11 -24.83 -24.33 3.59
CA GLU A 11 -23.88 -23.62 4.47
C GLU A 11 -22.79 -23.06 3.53
N GLY A 12 -22.78 -21.79 3.16
CA GLY A 12 -22.72 -20.64 4.05
C GLY A 12 -21.50 -19.79 3.71
N LYS A 13 -21.14 -19.63 2.42
CA LYS A 13 -20.25 -18.54 2.00
C LYS A 13 -21.03 -17.24 2.12
N ARG A 14 -21.09 -16.70 3.33
CA ARG A 14 -21.38 -15.28 3.51
C ARG A 14 -20.12 -14.55 3.04
N PRO A 15 -20.12 -13.82 1.90
CA PRO A 15 -19.10 -12.80 1.71
C PRO A 15 -19.33 -11.79 2.83
N ILE A 16 -18.56 -11.91 3.91
CA ILE A 16 -18.35 -10.85 4.88
C ILE A 16 -17.90 -9.67 4.03
N ASN A 17 -18.80 -8.71 3.83
CA ASN A 17 -18.56 -7.56 2.99
C ASN A 17 -17.23 -6.92 3.48
N PRO A 18 -16.11 -7.05 2.74
CA PRO A 18 -14.76 -6.78 3.26
C PRO A 18 -14.48 -5.28 3.43
N PHE A 19 -15.50 -4.45 3.24
CA PHE A 19 -15.44 -2.99 3.20
C PHE A 19 -15.70 -2.31 4.55
N LEU A 20 -16.02 -3.07 5.61
CA LEU A 20 -16.43 -2.50 6.91
C LEU A 20 -15.39 -2.63 8.03
N ARG A 21 -14.26 -3.29 7.78
CA ARG A 21 -13.09 -3.21 8.67
C ARG A 21 -12.05 -2.34 7.98
N THR A 22 -12.08 -1.05 8.28
CA THR A 22 -10.98 -0.15 7.93
C THR A 22 -9.80 -0.56 8.79
N ASP A 23 -9.10 -1.63 8.41
CA ASP A 23 -7.86 -2.02 9.07
C ASP A 23 -6.89 -0.83 8.95
N PRO A 24 -6.34 -0.35 10.07
CA PRO A 24 -5.38 0.76 10.04
C PRO A 24 -4.21 0.44 9.09
N ALA A 25 -3.84 -0.84 8.97
CA ALA A 25 -2.87 -1.34 7.99
C ALA A 25 -3.30 -1.11 6.52
N GLN A 26 -4.57 -1.34 6.17
CA GLN A 26 -5.06 -1.06 4.82
C GLN A 26 -5.07 0.45 4.53
N ARG A 27 -5.47 1.27 5.52
CA ARG A 27 -5.43 2.73 5.39
C ARG A 27 -3.99 3.20 5.20
N ALA A 28 -3.06 2.70 6.00
CA ALA A 28 -1.63 2.95 5.88
C ALA A 28 -1.09 2.57 4.50
N ARG A 29 -1.37 1.35 4.03
CA ARG A 29 -0.95 0.92 2.70
C ARG A 29 -1.47 1.84 1.58
N ARG A 30 -2.74 2.27 1.67
CA ARG A 30 -3.30 3.21 0.69
C ARG A 30 -2.60 4.57 0.75
N LEU A 31 -2.36 5.11 1.94
CA LEU A 31 -1.69 6.39 2.11
C LEU A 31 -0.24 6.34 1.60
N ALA A 32 0.51 5.29 1.96
CA ALA A 32 1.86 5.05 1.46
C ALA A 32 1.90 5.05 -0.07
N ARG A 33 1.00 4.30 -0.72
CA ARG A 33 0.91 4.28 -2.18
C ARG A 33 0.56 5.63 -2.78
N ALA A 34 -0.36 6.38 -2.17
CA ALA A 34 -0.71 7.72 -2.63
C ALA A 34 0.49 8.67 -2.55
N LEU A 35 1.18 8.70 -1.42
CA LEU A 35 2.37 9.53 -1.20
C LEU A 35 3.50 9.19 -2.18
N VAL A 36 3.80 7.89 -2.36
CA VAL A 36 4.84 7.47 -3.31
C VAL A 36 4.42 7.76 -4.76
N SER A 37 3.13 7.60 -5.09
CA SER A 37 2.63 7.97 -6.41
C SER A 37 2.76 9.46 -6.67
N ASP A 38 2.53 10.30 -5.66
CA ASP A 38 2.72 11.74 -5.74
C ASP A 38 4.19 12.10 -5.98
N LEU A 39 5.13 11.47 -5.28
CA LEU A 39 6.56 11.62 -5.51
C LEU A 39 6.95 11.34 -6.97
N VAL A 40 6.42 10.27 -7.55
CA VAL A 40 6.69 9.91 -8.96
C VAL A 40 6.03 10.89 -9.93
N ALA A 41 4.79 11.30 -9.66
CA ALA A 41 4.07 12.25 -10.49
C ALA A 41 4.73 13.63 -10.49
N TYR A 42 5.27 14.05 -9.35
CA TYR A 42 5.93 15.33 -9.18
C TYR A 42 7.39 15.32 -9.65
N HIS A 43 8.07 14.17 -9.59
CA HIS A 43 9.46 14.02 -10.01
C HIS A 43 9.70 12.90 -11.05
N PRO A 44 9.03 12.91 -12.21
CA PRO A 44 9.17 11.86 -13.21
C PRO A 44 10.59 11.79 -13.77
N GLN A 45 11.26 12.94 -13.94
CA GLN A 45 12.65 13.00 -14.41
C GLN A 45 13.64 12.41 -13.40
N LYS A 46 13.50 12.72 -12.09
CA LYS A 46 14.38 12.13 -11.07
C LYS A 46 14.22 10.61 -11.03
N ARG A 47 13.01 10.09 -11.23
CA ARG A 47 12.77 8.64 -11.27
C ARG A 47 13.51 8.00 -12.45
N ASP A 48 13.38 8.57 -13.64
CA ASP A 48 14.08 8.07 -14.83
C ASP A 48 15.60 8.08 -14.63
N ASP A 49 16.15 9.21 -14.17
CA ASP A 49 17.58 9.35 -13.90
C ASP A 49 18.04 8.35 -12.83
N GLY A 50 17.26 8.18 -11.76
CA GLY A 50 17.56 7.23 -10.70
C GLY A 50 17.43 5.76 -11.11
N LEU A 51 16.54 5.44 -12.05
CA LEU A 51 16.46 4.09 -12.63
C LEU A 51 17.64 3.82 -13.56
N ARG A 52 18.09 4.85 -14.30
CA ARG A 52 19.21 4.76 -15.23
C ARG A 52 20.56 4.63 -14.51
N ASP A 53 20.77 5.44 -13.48
CA ASP A 53 22.02 5.47 -12.70
C ASP A 53 22.04 4.42 -11.58
N GLY A 54 20.87 3.89 -11.20
CA GLY A 54 20.72 2.95 -10.08
C GLY A 54 20.82 3.62 -8.70
N ASN A 55 20.80 4.95 -8.64
CA ASN A 55 20.93 5.76 -7.41
C ASN A 55 19.58 6.29 -6.89
N LEU A 56 18.46 5.72 -7.35
CA LEU A 56 17.08 6.15 -7.08
C LEU A 56 16.80 6.41 -5.60
N ARG A 57 17.32 5.54 -4.73
CA ARG A 57 17.18 5.66 -3.27
C ARG A 57 17.86 6.91 -2.70
N GLN A 58 18.95 7.34 -3.32
CA GLN A 58 19.70 8.52 -2.94
C GLN A 58 19.03 9.80 -3.49
N LEU A 59 18.60 9.78 -4.75
CA LEU A 59 17.87 10.87 -5.41
C LEU A 59 16.56 11.23 -4.70
N PHE A 60 15.82 10.22 -4.25
CA PHE A 60 14.54 10.41 -3.56
C PHE A 60 14.67 10.44 -2.04
N ARG A 61 15.89 10.36 -1.47
CA ARG A 61 16.08 10.25 -0.02
C ARG A 61 15.39 11.37 0.75
N GLU A 62 15.52 12.61 0.30
CA GLU A 62 14.93 13.78 0.96
C GLU A 62 13.40 13.76 0.88
N GLU A 63 12.85 13.45 -0.29
CA GLU A 63 11.41 13.45 -0.50
C GLU A 63 10.74 12.25 0.16
N ILE A 64 11.38 11.08 0.14
CA ILE A 64 10.97 9.90 0.91
C ILE A 64 10.93 10.24 2.39
N LYS A 65 11.93 10.96 2.91
CA LYS A 65 11.96 11.34 4.31
C LYS A 65 10.77 12.25 4.66
N LYS A 66 10.52 13.30 3.87
CA LYS A 66 9.36 14.19 4.06
C LYS A 66 8.03 13.43 3.99
N SER A 67 7.84 12.62 2.95
CA SER A 67 6.62 11.83 2.78
C SER A 67 6.47 10.76 3.88
N TYR A 68 7.56 10.23 4.42
CA TYR A 68 7.52 9.30 5.54
C TYR A 68 7.14 10.00 6.84
N GLU A 69 7.65 11.21 7.10
CA GLU A 69 7.24 12.03 8.24
C GLU A 69 5.73 12.31 8.18
N GLU A 70 5.22 12.80 7.04
CA GLU A 70 3.78 12.99 6.79
C GLU A 70 2.96 11.70 6.96
N TYR A 71 3.48 10.58 6.45
CA TYR A 71 2.85 9.27 6.61
C TYR A 71 2.72 8.90 8.08
N VAL A 72 3.81 9.02 8.86
CA VAL A 72 3.84 8.75 10.30
C VAL A 72 2.88 9.65 11.05
N GLU A 73 2.78 10.93 10.69
CA GLU A 73 1.83 11.88 11.31
C GLU A 73 0.37 11.49 11.04
N GLN A 74 0.06 10.98 9.84
CA GLN A 74 -1.30 10.58 9.48
C GLN A 74 -1.73 9.20 9.97
N VAL A 75 -0.83 8.21 9.97
CA VAL A 75 -1.15 6.82 10.38
C VAL A 75 -0.76 6.51 11.82
N GLY A 76 0.03 7.37 12.45
CA GLY A 76 0.67 7.14 13.73
C GLY A 76 1.94 6.29 13.61
N ARG A 77 2.91 6.59 14.47
CA ARG A 77 4.21 5.89 14.53
C ARG A 77 4.05 4.37 14.67
N GLU A 78 3.13 3.90 15.52
CA GLU A 78 2.87 2.45 15.67
C GLU A 78 2.51 1.79 14.34
N THR A 79 1.60 2.37 13.56
CA THR A 79 1.22 1.80 12.25
C THR A 79 2.35 1.89 11.24
N ALA A 80 3.14 2.96 11.28
CA ALA A 80 4.25 3.16 10.37
C ALA A 80 5.42 2.21 10.64
N GLU A 81 5.71 1.93 11.91
CA GLU A 81 6.76 1.00 12.33
C GLU A 81 6.30 -0.46 12.29
N SER A 82 5.01 -0.73 12.46
CA SER A 82 4.46 -2.09 12.50
C SER A 82 4.56 -2.84 11.18
N ALA A 83 4.65 -2.15 10.03
CA ALA A 83 4.74 -2.81 8.73
C ALA A 83 5.48 -1.96 7.69
N PRO A 84 6.28 -2.60 6.80
CA PRO A 84 7.01 -1.91 5.74
C PRO A 84 6.10 -1.50 4.57
N HIS A 85 4.87 -1.04 4.83
CA HIS A 85 3.91 -0.61 3.80
C HIS A 85 4.47 0.54 2.94
N PHE A 86 5.22 1.45 3.56
CA PHE A 86 5.84 2.57 2.87
C PHE A 86 6.97 2.09 1.95
N GLN A 87 7.85 1.23 2.45
CA GLN A 87 8.94 0.64 1.67
C GLN A 87 8.42 -0.25 0.53
N ASP A 88 7.36 -1.03 0.77
CA ASP A 88 6.68 -1.83 -0.26
C ASP A 88 6.13 -0.92 -1.37
N ALA A 89 5.48 0.20 -1.01
CA ALA A 89 5.01 1.18 -1.99
C ALA A 89 6.15 1.82 -2.80
N LEU A 90 7.29 2.11 -2.19
CA LEU A 90 8.50 2.60 -2.90
C LEU A 90 9.03 1.56 -3.90
N ASN A 91 9.06 0.29 -3.52
CA ASN A 91 9.49 -0.77 -4.40
C ASN A 91 8.50 -1.00 -5.55
N ASP A 92 7.21 -0.97 -5.27
CA ASP A 92 6.14 -1.22 -6.24
C ASP A 92 5.98 -0.06 -7.25
N ILE A 93 5.90 1.18 -6.76
CA ILE A 93 5.57 2.36 -7.57
C ILE A 93 6.83 3.08 -8.06
N LEU A 94 7.71 3.47 -7.12
CA LEU A 94 8.87 4.30 -7.43
C LEU A 94 9.93 3.50 -8.20
N SER A 95 10.23 2.28 -7.76
CA SER A 95 11.17 1.37 -8.44
C SER A 95 10.52 0.56 -9.58
N GLY A 96 9.21 0.70 -9.81
CA GLY A 96 8.48 -0.03 -10.84
C GLY A 96 8.44 -1.55 -10.62
N GLY A 97 8.32 -2.00 -9.36
CA GLY A 97 8.26 -3.41 -8.97
C GLY A 97 9.61 -4.03 -8.58
N ARG A 98 10.71 -3.27 -8.62
CA ARG A 98 12.03 -3.73 -8.15
C ARG A 98 12.21 -3.46 -6.66
N ARG A 99 12.80 -4.42 -5.93
CA ARG A 99 13.20 -4.24 -4.53
C ARG A 99 14.54 -3.51 -4.43
N ILE A 100 14.49 -2.18 -4.49
CA ILE A 100 15.67 -1.29 -4.38
C ILE A 100 15.77 -0.70 -2.96
N PHE A 101 14.64 -0.56 -2.29
CA PHE A 101 14.50 0.03 -0.96
C PHE A 101 14.40 -1.03 0.12
#